data_AF-A0A961YJ09-F1
#
_entry.id   AF-A0A961YJ09-F1
#
_cell.length_a   1.000
_cell.length_b   1.000
_cell.length_c   1.000
_cell.angle_alpha   90.00
_cell.angle_beta   90.00
_cell.angle_gamma   90.00
#
_symmetry.space_group_name_H-M   'P 1'
#
loop_
_entity.id
_entity.type
_entity.pdbx_description
1 polymer ?
#
loop_
_entity_poly.entity_id
_entity_poly.type
_entity_poly.pdbx_seq_one_letter_code
_entity_poly.pdbx_strand_id
1 'polypeptide(L)'
;MLGERLRIARKKAGLSLRELAAIMDPPVSAQAISKYEANEMMPSSRVLVGLGKALGVSLDFLMSGEVEELEGVEFRKHSGASARDRARVEAIVTEALEDYLAVEDILELPPAGDPFAAVRCDHVASYEEAEDLADRLRKDWKLGTDPIPSMTGLLEDKGIKVIEADFPDRVTGMTCVVKRASGRPATEAIVISENINVERKRFTLAH
;
A
#
# COMPACT_ATOMS: atom_id res chain seq x y z
N MET A 1 9.21 -0.59 15.54
CA MET A 1 9.31 0.48 14.52
C MET A 1 10.50 0.20 13.60
N LEU A 2 11.76 0.42 13.97
CA LEU A 2 12.88 0.12 13.06
C LEU A 2 13.15 -1.38 12.85
N GLY A 3 13.27 -2.17 13.92
CA GLY A 3 13.75 -3.55 13.82
C GLY A 3 12.83 -4.47 13.01
N GLU A 4 11.52 -4.25 13.16
CA GLU A 4 10.51 -4.98 12.39
C GLU A 4 10.54 -4.61 10.90
N ARG A 5 10.65 -3.31 10.57
CA ARG A 5 10.81 -2.83 9.18
C ARG A 5 12.07 -3.36 8.53
N LEU A 6 13.17 -3.32 9.27
CA LEU A 6 14.44 -3.87 8.80
C LEU A 6 14.30 -5.37 8.49
N ARG A 7 13.61 -6.13 9.35
CA ARG A 7 13.33 -7.54 9.12
C ARG A 7 12.44 -7.76 7.90
N ILE A 8 11.39 -6.96 7.73
CA ILE A 8 10.48 -7.02 6.57
C ILE A 8 11.26 -6.74 5.28
N ALA A 9 12.01 -5.63 5.22
CA ALA A 9 12.81 -5.24 4.06
C ALA A 9 13.85 -6.32 3.72
N ARG A 10 14.55 -6.87 4.72
CA ARG A 10 15.52 -7.95 4.48
C ARG A 10 14.86 -9.21 3.91
N LYS A 11 13.71 -9.62 4.47
CA LYS A 11 12.96 -10.77 3.96
C LYS A 11 12.44 -10.52 2.54
N LYS A 12 11.97 -9.30 2.23
CA LYS A 12 11.55 -8.86 0.89
C LYS A 12 12.69 -8.98 -0.12
N ALA A 13 13.87 -8.54 0.25
CA ALA A 13 15.09 -8.66 -0.56
C ALA A 13 15.56 -10.12 -0.71
N GLY A 14 14.93 -11.09 -0.02
CA GLY A 14 15.31 -12.49 -0.05
C GLY A 14 16.64 -12.78 0.63
N LEU A 15 17.14 -11.87 1.48
CA LEU A 15 18.46 -11.98 2.08
C LEU A 15 18.40 -12.63 3.45
N SER A 16 19.32 -13.53 3.75
CA SER A 16 19.66 -13.93 5.11
C SER A 16 20.41 -12.79 5.83
N LEU A 17 20.50 -12.88 7.17
CA LEU A 17 21.31 -11.93 7.95
C LEU A 17 22.77 -11.88 7.49
N ARG A 18 23.31 -13.02 7.04
CA ARG A 18 24.69 -13.12 6.55
C ARG A 18 24.86 -12.49 5.18
N GLU A 19 23.90 -12.70 4.29
CA GLU A 19 23.92 -12.10 2.95
C GLU A 19 23.76 -10.58 3.03
N LEU A 20 22.86 -10.08 3.88
CA LEU A 20 22.77 -8.63 4.12
C LEU A 20 24.09 -8.09 4.68
N ALA A 21 24.66 -8.72 5.71
CA ALA A 21 25.95 -8.31 6.27
C ALA A 21 27.08 -8.25 5.22
N ALA A 22 27.07 -9.16 4.24
CA ALA A 22 28.09 -9.23 3.19
C ALA A 22 28.01 -8.07 2.18
N ILE A 23 26.84 -7.46 2.00
CA ILE A 23 26.62 -6.36 1.04
C ILE A 23 26.53 -4.98 1.70
N MET A 24 26.69 -4.91 3.03
CA MET A 24 26.56 -3.68 3.80
C MET A 24 27.78 -2.76 3.64
N ASP A 25 27.51 -1.47 3.41
CA ASP A 25 28.48 -0.38 3.48
C ASP A 25 27.91 0.79 4.32
N PRO A 26 28.47 1.12 5.49
CA PRO A 26 29.66 0.52 6.10
C PRO A 26 29.44 -0.93 6.55
N PRO A 27 30.50 -1.75 6.70
CA PRO A 27 30.38 -3.15 7.12
C PRO A 27 29.69 -3.30 8.48
N VAL A 28 28.73 -4.24 8.55
CA VAL A 28 27.98 -4.58 9.77
C VAL A 28 27.91 -6.09 9.91
N SER A 29 28.11 -6.62 11.13
CA SER A 29 28.00 -8.06 11.36
C SER A 29 26.54 -8.54 11.33
N ALA A 30 26.33 -9.80 10.93
CA ALA A 30 25.01 -10.43 10.98
C ALA A 30 24.40 -10.40 12.40
N GLN A 31 25.23 -10.43 13.44
CA GLN A 31 24.78 -10.31 14.83
C GLN A 31 24.29 -8.90 15.16
N ALA A 32 24.97 -7.86 14.69
CA ALA A 32 24.51 -6.48 14.87
C ALA A 32 23.18 -6.24 14.12
N ILE A 33 23.04 -6.76 12.89
CA ILE A 33 21.78 -6.71 12.15
C ILE A 33 20.67 -7.43 12.91
N SER A 34 20.95 -8.62 13.48
CA SER A 34 19.98 -9.34 14.31
C SER A 34 19.53 -8.52 15.53
N LYS A 35 20.45 -7.80 16.17
CA LYS A 35 20.13 -6.90 17.29
C LYS A 35 19.32 -5.69 16.86
N TYR A 36 19.60 -5.13 15.68
CA TYR A 36 18.77 -4.08 15.09
C TYR A 36 17.34 -4.58 14.84
N GLU A 37 17.19 -5.77 14.25
CA GLU A 37 15.87 -6.37 14.01
C GLU A 37 15.09 -6.66 15.30
N ALA A 38 15.79 -6.96 16.40
CA ALA A 38 15.20 -7.18 17.72
C ALA A 38 14.92 -5.87 18.49
N ASN A 39 15.29 -4.70 17.94
CA ASN A 39 15.29 -3.41 18.63
C ASN A 39 16.18 -3.38 19.89
N GLU A 40 17.17 -4.28 19.99
CA GLU A 40 18.13 -4.33 21.10
C GLU A 40 19.29 -3.35 20.92
N MET A 41 19.49 -2.86 19.69
CA MET A 41 20.54 -1.91 19.34
C MET A 41 20.02 -0.99 18.25
N MET A 42 20.44 0.28 18.27
CA MET A 42 20.17 1.23 17.19
C MET A 42 21.39 1.35 16.26
N PRO A 43 21.18 1.34 14.93
CA PRO A 43 22.24 1.65 13.98
C PRO A 43 22.63 3.13 14.04
N SER A 44 23.87 3.44 13.69
CA SER A 44 24.27 4.83 13.43
C SER A 44 23.64 5.33 12.14
N SER A 45 23.55 6.66 11.94
CA SER A 45 22.97 7.24 10.72
C SER A 45 23.65 6.74 9.44
N ARG A 46 24.98 6.51 9.45
CA ARG A 46 25.69 5.94 8.29
C ARG A 46 25.28 4.49 8.02
N VAL A 47 25.17 3.68 9.06
CA VAL A 47 24.71 2.29 8.94
C VAL A 47 23.28 2.26 8.43
N LEU A 48 22.42 3.13 8.92
CA LEU A 48 21.03 3.21 8.53
C LEU A 48 20.84 3.57 7.05
N VAL A 49 21.61 4.53 6.53
CA VAL A 49 21.66 4.82 5.08
C VAL A 49 22.20 3.63 4.28
N GLY A 50 23.21 2.93 4.80
CA GLY A 50 23.73 1.70 4.21
C GLY A 50 22.68 0.59 4.11
N LEU A 51 21.85 0.44 5.16
CA LEU A 51 20.77 -0.54 5.20
C LEU A 51 19.71 -0.21 4.14
N GLY A 52 19.29 1.05 4.03
CA GLY A 52 18.33 1.48 3.00
C GLY A 52 18.83 1.15 1.59
N LYS A 53 20.09 1.49 1.28
CA LYS A 53 20.71 1.20 -0.02
C LYS A 53 20.82 -0.30 -0.30
N ALA A 54 21.31 -1.08 0.66
CA ALA A 54 21.51 -2.52 0.49
C ALA A 54 20.19 -3.28 0.30
N LEU A 55 19.11 -2.77 0.91
CA LEU A 55 17.78 -3.36 0.86
C LEU A 55 16.89 -2.78 -0.24
N GLY A 56 17.33 -1.70 -0.88
CA GLY A 56 16.56 -0.99 -1.91
C GLY A 56 15.30 -0.33 -1.36
N VAL A 57 15.33 0.17 -0.11
CA VAL A 57 14.21 0.86 0.54
C VAL A 57 14.62 2.26 1.00
N SER A 58 13.66 3.17 1.10
CA SER A 58 13.91 4.53 1.59
C SER A 58 14.31 4.55 3.07
N LEU A 59 15.04 5.60 3.47
CA LEU A 59 15.35 5.84 4.88
C LEU A 59 14.06 6.05 5.68
N ASP A 60 13.10 6.73 5.05
CA ASP A 60 11.77 6.92 5.60
C ASP A 60 11.14 5.56 5.84
N PHE A 61 11.00 4.64 4.88
CA PHE A 61 10.46 3.28 5.17
C PHE A 61 11.05 2.57 6.42
N LEU A 62 12.35 2.71 6.67
CA LEU A 62 13.00 2.12 7.83
C LEU A 62 12.67 2.84 9.15
N MET A 63 12.39 4.14 9.08
CA MET A 63 12.23 5.05 10.22
C MET A 63 10.78 5.48 10.46
N SER A 64 10.03 5.68 9.39
CA SER A 64 8.61 5.91 9.32
C SER A 64 7.86 4.61 9.60
N GLY A 65 6.68 4.82 10.15
CA GLY A 65 5.71 3.77 10.38
C GLY A 65 4.41 4.15 9.72
N GLU A 66 4.42 4.69 8.49
CA GLU A 66 3.15 5.16 7.94
C GLU A 66 2.15 4.02 7.76
N VAL A 67 2.63 2.81 7.45
CA VAL A 67 1.81 1.62 7.21
C VAL A 67 2.16 0.52 8.21
N GLU A 68 1.45 0.45 9.35
CA GLU A 68 1.65 -0.62 10.34
C GLU A 68 1.37 -2.01 9.75
N GLU A 69 0.23 -2.16 9.06
CA GLU A 69 -0.23 -3.42 8.51
C GLU A 69 -1.17 -3.20 7.32
N LEU A 70 -1.17 -4.14 6.37
CA LEU A 70 -2.22 -4.24 5.35
C LEU A 70 -3.24 -5.27 5.83
N GLU A 71 -4.43 -4.80 6.18
CA GLU A 71 -5.55 -5.63 6.64
C GLU A 71 -6.53 -5.90 5.50
N GLY A 72 -7.25 -7.03 5.58
CA GLY A 72 -8.29 -7.35 4.60
C GLY A 72 -7.78 -7.43 3.16
N VAL A 73 -6.55 -7.90 2.96
CA VAL A 73 -5.92 -8.00 1.64
C VAL A 73 -6.72 -8.96 0.75
N GLU A 74 -7.38 -8.41 -0.27
CA GLU A 74 -8.13 -9.17 -1.25
C GLU A 74 -7.48 -9.05 -2.62
N PHE A 75 -6.93 -10.18 -3.09
CA PHE A 75 -6.53 -10.31 -4.48
C PHE A 75 -7.75 -10.67 -5.32
N ARG A 76 -7.80 -10.14 -6.54
CA ARG A 76 -8.88 -10.46 -7.49
C ARG A 76 -9.02 -11.98 -7.68
N LYS A 77 -10.26 -12.51 -7.64
CA LYS A 77 -10.66 -13.95 -7.63
C LYS A 77 -10.05 -14.88 -8.72
N HIS A 78 -9.27 -14.36 -9.66
CA HIS A 78 -8.55 -15.14 -10.68
C HIS A 78 -7.04 -14.95 -10.66
N SER A 79 -6.48 -14.33 -9.62
CA SER A 79 -5.04 -14.26 -9.44
C SER A 79 -4.52 -15.67 -9.16
N GLY A 80 -3.91 -16.32 -10.16
CA GLY A 80 -3.12 -17.54 -9.97
C GLY A 80 -1.81 -17.28 -9.23
N ALA A 81 -1.80 -16.28 -8.35
CA ALA A 81 -0.66 -15.79 -7.60
C ALA A 81 -0.30 -16.77 -6.49
N SER A 82 0.94 -17.23 -6.52
CA SER A 82 1.48 -18.06 -5.44
C SER A 82 1.60 -17.26 -4.14
N ALA A 83 1.81 -17.94 -3.01
CA ALA A 83 2.11 -17.26 -1.74
C ALA A 83 3.33 -16.33 -1.85
N ARG A 84 4.32 -16.70 -2.68
CA ARG A 84 5.49 -15.87 -2.96
C ARG A 84 5.13 -14.60 -3.74
N ASP A 85 4.24 -14.70 -4.73
CA ASP A 85 3.79 -13.55 -5.51
C ASP A 85 2.99 -12.59 -4.63
N ARG A 86 2.09 -13.10 -3.78
CA ARG A 86 1.30 -12.29 -2.84
C ARG A 86 2.19 -11.53 -1.86
N ALA A 87 3.15 -12.23 -1.23
CA ALA A 87 4.11 -11.59 -0.33
C ALA A 87 4.96 -10.53 -1.04
N ARG A 88 5.33 -10.75 -2.31
CA ARG A 88 6.03 -9.74 -3.12
C ARG A 88 5.16 -8.52 -3.39
N VAL A 89 3.90 -8.72 -3.77
CA VAL A 89 2.94 -7.64 -4.04
C VAL A 89 2.68 -6.81 -2.78
N GLU A 90 2.33 -7.46 -1.66
CA GLU A 90 2.12 -6.78 -0.37
C GLU A 90 3.33 -5.92 -0.02
N ALA A 91 4.55 -6.44 -0.20
CA ALA A 91 5.75 -5.68 0.10
C ALA A 91 5.98 -4.48 -0.83
N ILE A 92 5.62 -4.58 -2.12
CA ILE A 92 5.67 -3.46 -3.07
C ILE A 92 4.62 -2.41 -2.69
N VAL A 93 3.41 -2.85 -2.37
CA VAL A 93 2.29 -1.98 -1.98
C VAL A 93 2.59 -1.23 -0.69
N THR A 94 3.11 -1.91 0.32
CA THR A 94 3.51 -1.27 1.59
C THR A 94 4.55 -0.19 1.37
N GLU A 95 5.55 -0.42 0.50
CA GLU A 95 6.57 0.59 0.19
C GLU A 95 5.96 1.80 -0.52
N ALA A 96 5.13 1.57 -1.55
CA ALA A 96 4.47 2.66 -2.27
C ALA A 96 3.53 3.48 -1.36
N LEU A 97 2.83 2.82 -0.43
CA LEU A 97 1.96 3.48 0.53
C LEU A 97 2.72 4.26 1.61
N GLU A 98 3.90 3.80 2.03
CA GLU A 98 4.75 4.58 2.95
C GLU A 98 5.14 5.92 2.33
N ASP A 99 5.61 5.91 1.08
CA ASP A 99 5.98 7.14 0.36
C ASP A 99 4.74 8.02 0.11
N TYR A 100 3.62 7.44 -0.30
CA TYR A 100 2.37 8.16 -0.54
C TYR A 100 1.91 8.89 0.74
N LEU A 101 1.79 8.17 1.85
CA LEU A 101 1.28 8.70 3.11
C LEU A 101 2.23 9.71 3.75
N ALA A 102 3.54 9.52 3.59
CA ALA A 102 4.53 10.49 4.03
C ALA A 102 4.34 11.85 3.33
N VAL A 103 4.07 11.85 2.01
CA VAL A 103 3.77 13.08 1.27
C VAL A 103 2.48 13.73 1.77
N GLU A 104 1.42 12.96 2.00
CA GLU A 104 0.17 13.51 2.54
C GLU A 104 0.35 14.18 3.91
N ASP A 105 1.14 13.57 4.79
CA ASP A 105 1.41 14.13 6.12
C ASP A 105 2.26 15.40 6.05
N ILE A 106 3.27 15.45 5.17
CA ILE A 106 4.07 16.65 4.93
C ILE A 106 3.19 17.80 4.44
N LEU A 107 2.18 17.48 3.63
CA LEU A 107 1.20 18.44 3.12
C LEU A 107 0.05 18.72 4.10
N GLU A 108 0.05 18.07 5.28
CA GLU A 108 -1.00 18.17 6.30
C GLU A 108 -2.41 17.92 5.75
N LEU A 109 -2.55 16.96 4.82
CA LEU A 109 -3.85 16.64 4.25
C LEU A 109 -4.77 16.04 5.32
N PRO A 110 -6.05 16.47 5.39
CA PRO A 110 -6.98 15.94 6.36
C PRO A 110 -7.30 14.47 6.06
N PRO A 111 -7.49 13.62 7.09
CA PRO A 111 -7.97 12.26 6.88
C PRO A 111 -9.35 12.30 6.21
N ALA A 112 -9.50 11.50 5.15
CA ALA A 112 -10.79 11.36 4.48
C ALA A 112 -11.77 10.57 5.36
N GLY A 113 -13.04 10.97 5.36
CA GLY A 113 -14.12 10.17 5.91
C GLY A 113 -14.49 9.01 4.98
N ASP A 114 -15.43 8.16 5.39
CA ASP A 114 -15.98 7.11 4.53
C ASP A 114 -16.70 7.73 3.32
N PRO A 115 -16.16 7.59 2.09
CA PRO A 115 -16.73 8.25 0.93
C PRO A 115 -18.06 7.64 0.48
N PHE A 116 -18.42 6.47 1.01
CA PHE A 116 -19.65 5.75 0.72
C PHE A 116 -20.67 5.82 1.86
N ALA A 117 -20.41 6.58 2.93
CA ALA A 117 -21.28 6.64 4.12
C ALA A 117 -22.76 6.93 3.79
N ALA A 118 -23.04 7.74 2.76
CA ALA A 118 -24.38 8.12 2.34
C ALA A 118 -25.18 6.99 1.64
N VAL A 119 -24.48 5.99 1.10
CA VAL A 119 -25.09 4.88 0.32
C VAL A 119 -24.79 3.51 0.90
N ARG A 120 -24.06 3.43 2.02
CA ARG A 120 -23.71 2.16 2.67
C ARG A 120 -24.98 1.45 3.16
N CYS A 121 -25.16 0.20 2.75
CA CYS A 121 -26.28 -0.65 3.12
C CYS A 121 -25.86 -2.12 3.21
N ASP A 122 -26.51 -2.89 4.08
CA ASP A 122 -26.19 -4.32 4.29
C ASP A 122 -26.80 -5.24 3.22
N HIS A 123 -27.84 -4.77 2.54
CA HIS A 123 -28.57 -5.55 1.55
C HIS A 123 -29.11 -4.65 0.44
N VAL A 124 -29.05 -5.15 -0.79
CA VAL A 124 -29.66 -4.58 -1.98
C VAL A 124 -30.59 -5.64 -2.56
N ALA A 125 -31.88 -5.33 -2.63
CA ALA A 125 -32.93 -6.29 -2.94
C ALA A 125 -33.18 -6.47 -4.44
N SER A 126 -32.82 -5.48 -5.27
CA SER A 126 -32.98 -5.55 -6.73
C SER A 126 -31.94 -4.74 -7.51
N TYR A 127 -31.91 -4.93 -8.83
CA TYR A 127 -31.06 -4.13 -9.71
C TYR A 127 -31.47 -2.65 -9.73
N GLU A 128 -32.77 -2.36 -9.66
CA GLU A 128 -33.27 -0.99 -9.59
C GLU A 128 -32.78 -0.27 -8.33
N GLU A 129 -32.76 -0.96 -7.18
CA GLU A 129 -32.22 -0.38 -5.95
C GLU A 129 -30.71 -0.11 -6.05
N ALA A 130 -29.97 -0.97 -6.77
CA ALA A 130 -28.54 -0.75 -7.04
C ALA A 130 -28.31 0.50 -7.91
N GLU A 131 -29.13 0.71 -8.94
CA GLU A 131 -29.08 1.92 -9.78
C GLU A 131 -29.44 3.17 -8.97
N ASP A 132 -30.46 3.11 -8.10
CA ASP A 132 -30.83 4.22 -7.22
C ASP A 132 -29.72 4.58 -6.22
N LEU A 133 -28.96 3.59 -5.73
CA LEU A 133 -27.77 3.81 -4.90
C LEU A 133 -26.64 4.48 -5.71
N ALA A 134 -26.39 4.01 -6.93
CA ALA A 134 -25.39 4.60 -7.81
C ALA A 134 -25.72 6.06 -8.14
N ASP A 135 -26.98 6.37 -8.44
CA ASP A 135 -27.45 7.73 -8.73
C ASP A 135 -27.33 8.66 -7.52
N ARG A 136 -27.62 8.16 -6.31
CA ARG A 136 -27.40 8.91 -5.07
C ARG A 136 -25.93 9.22 -4.87
N LEU A 137 -25.06 8.21 -4.98
CA LEU A 137 -23.62 8.39 -4.87
C LEU A 137 -23.11 9.43 -5.89
N ARG A 138 -23.61 9.35 -7.13
CA ARG A 138 -23.24 10.25 -8.21
C ARG A 138 -23.64 11.70 -7.94
N LYS A 139 -24.81 11.93 -7.32
CA LYS A 139 -25.27 13.25 -6.85
C LYS A 139 -24.41 13.76 -5.69
N ASP A 140 -24.14 12.92 -4.70
CA ASP A 140 -23.34 13.28 -3.52
C ASP A 140 -21.90 13.62 -3.91
N TRP A 141 -21.34 12.86 -4.85
CA TRP A 141 -20.00 13.10 -5.39
C TRP A 141 -19.95 14.20 -6.45
N LYS A 142 -21.11 14.78 -6.83
CA LYS A 142 -21.25 15.88 -7.80
C LYS A 142 -20.67 15.57 -9.18
N LEU A 143 -20.86 14.34 -9.67
CA LEU A 143 -20.27 13.88 -10.93
C LEU A 143 -21.07 14.27 -12.19
N GLY A 144 -22.23 14.92 -12.06
CA GLY A 144 -23.10 15.22 -13.20
C GLY A 144 -23.63 13.93 -13.85
N THR A 145 -23.78 13.89 -15.18
CA THR A 145 -24.20 12.69 -15.96
C THR A 145 -23.17 12.23 -17.00
N ASP A 146 -22.07 12.97 -17.13
CA ASP A 146 -21.03 12.68 -18.12
C ASP A 146 -20.10 11.53 -17.71
N PRO A 147 -19.37 10.91 -18.67
CA PRO A 147 -18.37 9.91 -18.33
C PRO A 147 -17.32 10.44 -17.35
N ILE A 148 -16.89 9.61 -16.40
CA ILE A 148 -15.84 9.96 -15.45
C ILE A 148 -14.51 10.09 -16.21
N PRO A 149 -13.84 11.25 -16.23
CA PRO A 149 -12.62 11.44 -17.01
C PRO A 149 -11.46 10.60 -16.46
N SER A 150 -11.23 10.63 -15.15
CA SER A 150 -10.19 9.88 -14.46
C SER A 150 -10.78 9.13 -13.27
N MET A 151 -10.74 7.79 -13.32
CA MET A 151 -11.15 6.95 -12.18
C MET A 151 -10.17 7.09 -11.02
N THR A 152 -8.86 7.13 -11.31
CA THR A 152 -7.80 7.32 -10.31
C THR A 152 -8.01 8.63 -9.55
N GLY A 153 -8.07 9.75 -10.28
CA GLY A 153 -8.22 11.06 -9.64
C GLY A 153 -9.55 11.20 -8.89
N LEU A 154 -10.63 10.60 -9.39
CA LEU A 154 -11.89 10.57 -8.67
C LEU A 154 -11.75 9.84 -7.32
N LEU A 155 -11.15 8.65 -7.31
CA LEU A 155 -11.01 7.85 -6.08
C LEU A 155 -10.08 8.54 -5.07
N GLU A 156 -8.97 9.12 -5.54
CA GLU A 156 -8.03 9.87 -4.71
C GLU A 156 -8.68 11.14 -4.11
N ASP A 157 -9.49 11.87 -4.88
CA ASP A 157 -10.29 13.00 -4.39
C ASP A 157 -11.31 12.59 -3.31
N LYS A 158 -11.72 11.32 -3.31
CA LYS A 158 -12.57 10.74 -2.26
C LYS A 158 -11.77 10.12 -1.11
N GLY A 159 -10.45 10.22 -1.15
CA GLY A 159 -9.54 9.78 -0.09
C GLY A 159 -9.09 8.33 -0.17
N ILE A 160 -9.46 7.62 -1.24
CA ILE A 160 -9.03 6.24 -1.49
C ILE A 160 -7.67 6.29 -2.17
N LYS A 161 -6.68 5.58 -1.62
CA LYS A 161 -5.33 5.58 -2.19
C LYS A 161 -5.31 4.70 -3.41
N VAL A 162 -4.81 5.21 -4.54
CA VAL A 162 -4.67 4.40 -5.75
C VAL A 162 -3.19 4.19 -6.03
N ILE A 163 -2.74 2.94 -5.91
CA ILE A 163 -1.35 2.56 -6.18
C ILE A 163 -1.30 1.83 -7.52
N GLU A 164 -0.49 2.34 -8.43
CA GLU A 164 -0.11 1.64 -9.65
C GLU A 164 1.33 1.17 -9.48
N ALA A 165 1.59 -0.13 -9.72
CA ALA A 165 2.94 -0.68 -9.63
C ALA A 165 3.17 -1.88 -10.56
N ASP A 166 4.44 -2.15 -10.85
CA ASP A 166 4.87 -3.34 -11.57
C ASP A 166 4.75 -4.61 -10.71
N PHE A 167 3.83 -5.49 -11.12
CA PHE A 167 3.54 -6.75 -10.43
C PHE A 167 3.78 -7.95 -11.35
N PRO A 168 3.97 -9.16 -10.78
CA PRO A 168 3.95 -10.39 -11.58
C PRO A 168 2.68 -10.48 -12.43
N ASP A 169 2.79 -10.93 -13.69
CA ASP A 169 1.70 -10.97 -14.69
C ASP A 169 0.36 -11.57 -14.21
N ARG A 170 0.42 -12.43 -13.19
CA ARG A 170 -0.74 -13.12 -12.61
C ARG A 170 -1.54 -12.26 -11.62
N VAL A 171 -1.07 -11.07 -11.31
CA VAL A 171 -1.67 -10.14 -10.36
C VAL A 171 -2.08 -8.87 -11.10
N THR A 172 -3.39 -8.69 -11.28
CA THR A 172 -3.93 -7.50 -11.95
C THR A 172 -4.28 -6.38 -10.97
N GLY A 173 -4.40 -6.69 -9.68
CA GLY A 173 -4.74 -5.74 -8.64
C GLY A 173 -5.14 -6.41 -7.32
N MET A 174 -5.22 -5.60 -6.28
CA MET A 174 -5.68 -5.97 -4.94
C MET A 174 -6.35 -4.78 -4.25
N THR A 175 -7.12 -5.05 -3.22
CA THR A 175 -7.61 -4.03 -2.28
C THR A 175 -7.14 -4.37 -0.87
N CYS A 176 -6.99 -3.35 -0.04
CA CYS A 176 -6.68 -3.53 1.38
C CYS A 176 -7.09 -2.30 2.20
N VAL A 177 -7.26 -2.53 3.49
CA VAL A 177 -7.27 -1.48 4.51
C VAL A 177 -5.85 -1.28 5.01
N VAL A 178 -5.39 -0.05 5.02
CA VAL A 178 -4.06 0.35 5.46
C VAL A 178 -4.16 0.84 6.89
N LYS A 179 -3.72 -0.01 7.83
CA LYS A 179 -3.57 0.40 9.22
C LYS A 179 -2.35 1.30 9.33
N ARG A 180 -2.54 2.53 9.78
CA ARG A 180 -1.44 3.50 9.93
C ARG A 180 -0.87 3.46 11.35
N ALA A 181 0.44 3.63 11.52
CA ALA A 181 1.01 3.62 12.87
C ALA A 181 0.69 4.89 13.65
N SER A 182 1.12 4.90 14.91
CA SER A 182 0.95 6.02 15.84
C SER A 182 -0.52 6.41 16.09
N GLY A 183 -1.45 5.46 15.88
CA GLY A 183 -2.88 5.67 16.10
C GLY A 183 -3.55 6.60 15.08
N ARG A 184 -2.89 6.83 13.93
CA ARG A 184 -3.50 7.58 12.82
C ARG A 184 -4.69 6.79 12.24
N PRO A 185 -5.73 7.50 11.71
CA PRO A 185 -6.86 6.83 11.09
C PRO A 185 -6.41 5.88 9.99
N ALA A 186 -7.02 4.69 9.92
CA ALA A 186 -6.83 3.78 8.81
C ALA A 186 -7.36 4.42 7.50
N THR A 187 -6.82 3.98 6.38
CA THR A 187 -7.27 4.40 5.05
C THR A 187 -7.43 3.19 4.15
N GLU A 188 -8.08 3.34 3.00
CA GLU A 188 -8.31 2.26 2.04
C GLU A 188 -7.41 2.46 0.83
N ALA A 189 -6.89 1.37 0.29
CA ALA A 189 -6.07 1.40 -0.92
C ALA A 189 -6.60 0.41 -1.97
N ILE A 190 -6.68 0.91 -3.21
CA ILE A 190 -6.89 0.11 -4.41
C ILE A 190 -5.57 0.07 -5.16
N VAL A 191 -5.14 -1.13 -5.49
CA VAL A 191 -3.85 -1.38 -6.12
C VAL A 191 -4.10 -2.00 -7.49
N ILE A 192 -3.46 -1.47 -8.53
CA ILE A 192 -3.57 -1.94 -9.90
C ILE A 192 -2.19 -2.18 -10.53
N SER A 193 -2.11 -3.16 -11.43
CA SER A 193 -0.88 -3.43 -12.16
C SER A 193 -0.62 -2.37 -13.24
N GLU A 194 0.65 -1.99 -13.43
CA GLU A 194 1.08 -1.19 -14.58
C GLU A 194 0.89 -1.95 -15.91
N ASN A 195 1.03 -3.28 -15.89
CA ASN A 195 1.10 -4.16 -17.06
C ASN A 195 -0.28 -4.50 -17.68
N ILE A 196 -1.29 -3.68 -17.47
CA ILE A 196 -2.63 -3.82 -18.05
C ILE A 196 -3.04 -2.56 -18.83
N ASN A 197 -3.88 -2.73 -19.84
CA ASN A 197 -4.35 -1.59 -20.64
C ASN A 197 -5.27 -0.64 -19.85
N VAL A 198 -5.46 0.57 -20.37
CA VAL A 198 -6.20 1.65 -19.68
C VAL A 198 -7.66 1.25 -19.43
N GLU A 199 -8.29 0.54 -20.37
CA GLU A 199 -9.66 0.06 -20.22
C GLU A 199 -9.78 -0.92 -19.05
N ARG A 200 -8.80 -1.83 -18.91
CA ARG A 200 -8.74 -2.78 -17.81
C ARG A 200 -8.43 -2.10 -16.48
N LYS A 201 -7.57 -1.06 -16.46
CA LYS A 201 -7.31 -0.26 -15.26
C LYS A 201 -8.61 0.39 -14.77
N ARG A 202 -9.33 1.07 -15.66
CA ARG A 202 -10.61 1.73 -15.34
C ARG A 202 -11.64 0.74 -14.80
N PHE A 203 -11.80 -0.42 -15.45
CA PHE A 203 -12.71 -1.45 -14.98
C PHE A 203 -12.29 -2.02 -13.61
N THR A 204 -10.99 -2.19 -13.38
CA THR A 204 -10.47 -2.74 -12.12
C THR A 204 -10.61 -1.76 -10.96
N LEU A 205 -10.46 -0.45 -11.22
CA LEU A 205 -10.69 0.59 -10.21
C LEU A 205 -12.17 0.71 -9.81
N ALA A 206 -13.09 0.39 -10.72
CA ALA A 206 -14.53 0.52 -10.49
C ALA A 206 -15.18 -0.74 -9.87
N HIS A 207 -14.49 -1.88 -9.88
CA HIS A 207 -15.01 -3.18 -9.47
C HIS A 207 -14.49 -3.56 -8.08
#